data_AF-A0A1I7U1C1-F1
#
_entry.id   AF-A0A1I7U1C1-F1
#
_cell.length_a   1.000
_cell.length_b   1.000
_cell.length_c   1.000
_cell.angle_alpha   90.00
_cell.angle_beta   90.00
_cell.angle_gamma   90.00
#
_symmetry.space_group_name_H-M   'P 1'
#
loop_
_entity.id
_entity.type
_entity.pdbx_description
1 polymer ?
#
loop_
_entity_poly.entity_id
_entity_poly.type
_entity_poly.pdbx_seq_one_letter_code
_entity_poly.pdbx_strand_id
1 'polypeptide(L)'
;MFPLLRLPYLCIQDITNMWELIDLYNFSILSKRAKRISRRKKENDSTVKLEFDYYSISLYRNSRVVLELPTKQFLSDRSQFPLFDPRMCVLLQTTKHLLDVFNCSLDMRDWRLKPPMTKDQLIMMIDWLNGMENEVKKIVIKSATWEMLELFMNRFQRSIRKLYIRNKLGHNDYKSLNFQVKQLFLSNSSKWFHLDFLFSLDCDRIEMYNSILTEEDLNMFLRSWQEGKTNRNLKSFEFQTCSDLDIKKIVKDCGAKLKDPRTTKHEFPHIKCLKDRGNWICGGIHIRGNDGRLAILNGYFDYVEDKDVPEDLIEYYLECLELWNSGIKTWERKCSHFNFF
;
A
#
# COMPACT_ATOMS: atom_id res chain seq x y z
N MET A 1 -20.88 37.83 -19.82
CA MET A 1 -20.79 36.45 -20.34
C MET A 1 -19.43 36.28 -21.01
N PHE A 2 -18.62 35.30 -20.61
CA PHE A 2 -17.25 35.10 -21.11
C PHE A 2 -17.25 34.82 -22.63
N PRO A 3 -16.56 35.61 -23.48
CA PRO A 3 -16.60 35.47 -24.94
C PRO A 3 -16.21 34.08 -25.44
N LEU A 4 -15.23 33.44 -24.78
CA LEU A 4 -14.81 32.06 -25.08
C LEU A 4 -15.97 31.06 -25.05
N LEU A 5 -16.94 31.23 -24.15
CA LEU A 5 -18.10 30.34 -24.02
C LEU A 5 -19.16 30.54 -25.12
N ARG A 6 -18.96 31.50 -26.03
CA ARG A 6 -19.84 31.72 -27.19
C ARG A 6 -19.35 30.98 -28.44
N LEU A 7 -18.12 30.45 -28.43
CA LEU A 7 -17.58 29.69 -29.54
C LEU A 7 -18.27 28.32 -29.68
N PRO A 8 -18.25 27.72 -30.88
CA PRO A 8 -18.63 26.33 -31.09
C PRO A 8 -17.82 25.39 -30.17
N TYR A 9 -18.44 24.29 -29.72
CA TYR A 9 -17.84 23.37 -28.76
C TYR A 9 -16.46 22.86 -29.20
N LEU A 10 -16.30 22.52 -30.48
CA LEU A 10 -15.02 22.04 -31.03
C LEU A 10 -13.90 23.09 -30.87
N CYS A 11 -14.16 24.35 -31.20
CA CYS A 11 -13.19 25.43 -31.02
C CYS A 11 -12.80 25.61 -29.54
N ILE A 12 -13.77 25.50 -28.63
CA ILE A 12 -13.50 25.56 -27.19
C ILE A 12 -12.62 24.36 -26.78
N GLN A 13 -12.92 23.17 -27.28
CA GLN A 13 -12.17 21.97 -26.95
C GLN A 13 -10.72 22.08 -27.41
N ASP A 14 -10.48 22.52 -28.65
CA ASP A 14 -9.13 22.73 -29.20
C ASP A 14 -8.33 23.74 -28.38
N ILE A 15 -8.93 24.86 -27.99
CA ILE A 15 -8.28 25.87 -27.14
C ILE A 15 -7.92 25.26 -25.79
N THR A 16 -8.86 24.57 -25.15
CA THR A 16 -8.63 24.00 -23.82
C THR A 16 -7.66 22.82 -23.82
N ASN A 17 -7.46 22.15 -24.95
CA ASN A 17 -6.44 21.11 -25.09
C ASN A 17 -5.01 21.68 -25.07
N MET A 18 -4.85 22.97 -25.40
CA MET A 18 -3.56 23.67 -25.35
C MET A 18 -3.24 24.25 -23.97
N TRP A 19 -4.19 24.21 -23.03
CA TRP A 19 -4.02 24.79 -21.70
C TRP A 19 -3.27 23.87 -20.75
N GLU A 20 -2.51 24.49 -19.85
CA GLU A 20 -1.91 23.76 -18.73
C GLU A 20 -2.99 23.30 -17.74
N LEU A 21 -2.66 22.32 -16.89
CA LEU A 21 -3.62 21.79 -15.92
C LEU A 21 -4.07 22.84 -14.90
N ILE A 22 -3.20 23.81 -14.56
CA ILE A 22 -3.56 24.93 -13.69
C ILE A 22 -4.61 25.85 -14.34
N ASP A 23 -4.47 26.14 -15.63
CA ASP A 23 -5.43 26.97 -16.37
C ASP A 23 -6.78 26.25 -16.50
N LEU A 24 -6.75 24.95 -16.77
CA LEU A 24 -7.95 24.12 -16.82
C LEU A 24 -8.67 24.06 -15.49
N TYR A 25 -7.92 23.95 -14.39
CA TYR A 25 -8.47 24.02 -13.04
C TYR A 25 -9.08 25.41 -12.77
N ASN A 26 -8.34 26.49 -13.00
CA ASN A 26 -8.83 27.86 -12.78
C ASN A 26 -10.06 28.19 -13.64
N PHE A 27 -10.13 27.68 -14.87
CA PHE A 27 -11.31 27.82 -15.70
C PHE A 27 -12.48 26.99 -15.17
N SER A 28 -12.22 25.76 -14.70
CA SER A 28 -13.26 24.84 -14.26
C SER A 28 -14.04 25.34 -13.04
N ILE A 29 -13.46 26.22 -12.22
CA ILE A 29 -14.14 26.80 -11.05
C ILE A 29 -15.04 27.99 -11.41
N LEU A 30 -14.97 28.54 -12.64
CA LEU A 30 -15.71 29.75 -13.02
C LEU A 30 -17.22 29.51 -13.18
N SER A 31 -17.63 28.33 -13.64
CA SER A 31 -19.05 27.99 -13.83
C SER A 31 -19.28 26.49 -14.05
N LYS A 32 -20.53 26.04 -13.92
CA LYS A 32 -20.92 24.66 -14.28
C LYS A 32 -20.58 24.30 -15.73
N ARG A 33 -20.73 25.26 -16.66
CA ARG A 33 -20.40 25.06 -18.08
C ARG A 33 -18.89 24.94 -18.27
N ALA A 34 -18.10 25.80 -17.63
CA ALA A 34 -16.65 25.74 -17.68
C ALA A 34 -16.12 24.43 -17.07
N LYS A 35 -16.68 23.98 -15.92
CA LYS A 35 -16.38 22.66 -15.36
C LYS A 35 -16.62 21.52 -16.35
N ARG A 36 -17.75 21.52 -17.06
CA ARG A 36 -18.04 20.48 -18.07
C ARG A 36 -17.05 20.48 -19.23
N ILE A 37 -16.59 21.65 -19.65
CA ILE A 37 -15.60 21.81 -20.73
C ILE A 37 -14.20 21.36 -20.26
N SER A 38 -13.81 21.67 -19.02
CA SER A 38 -12.51 21.28 -18.47
C SER A 38 -12.38 19.78 -18.19
N ARG A 39 -13.49 19.03 -18.17
CA ARG A 39 -13.45 17.59 -17.89
C ARG A 39 -12.53 16.86 -18.86
N ARG A 40 -11.71 15.96 -18.32
CA ARG A 40 -10.80 15.10 -19.08
C ARG A 40 -11.22 13.64 -18.95
N LYS A 41 -10.87 12.84 -19.95
CA LYS A 41 -11.03 11.38 -19.87
C LYS A 41 -10.06 10.83 -18.82
N LYS A 42 -10.40 9.68 -18.25
CA LYS A 42 -9.52 8.99 -17.29
C LYS A 42 -8.18 8.69 -17.95
N GLU A 43 -7.11 9.17 -17.34
CA GLU A 43 -5.75 8.78 -17.68
C GLU A 43 -5.22 7.88 -16.54
N ASN A 44 -4.73 6.69 -16.88
CA ASN A 44 -4.43 5.64 -15.90
C ASN A 44 -3.33 6.00 -14.88
N ASP A 45 -2.53 7.03 -15.17
CA ASP A 45 -1.39 7.45 -14.35
C ASP A 45 -1.59 8.78 -13.61
N SER A 46 -2.79 9.37 -13.70
CA SER A 46 -3.13 10.61 -13.00
C SER A 46 -3.68 10.31 -11.59
N THR A 47 -3.18 10.99 -10.57
CA THR A 47 -3.54 10.77 -9.16
C THR A 47 -3.54 12.08 -8.40
N VAL A 48 -4.64 12.39 -7.70
CA VAL A 48 -4.66 13.49 -6.73
C VAL A 48 -4.11 12.98 -5.41
N LYS A 49 -3.04 13.63 -4.93
CA LYS A 49 -2.49 13.43 -3.60
C LYS A 49 -3.03 14.49 -2.66
N LEU A 50 -3.56 14.02 -1.53
CA LEU A 50 -4.07 14.82 -0.44
C LEU A 50 -3.18 14.60 0.78
N GLU A 51 -2.46 15.64 1.23
CA GLU A 51 -1.55 15.57 2.38
C GLU A 51 -2.12 16.34 3.57
N PHE A 52 -2.50 15.62 4.63
CA PHE A 52 -3.16 16.24 5.78
C PHE A 52 -2.21 17.08 6.66
N ASP A 53 -0.93 16.71 6.74
CA ASP A 53 0.04 17.44 7.56
C ASP A 53 0.35 18.83 7.00
N TYR A 54 0.28 18.99 5.67
CA TYR A 54 0.60 20.23 4.96
C TYR A 54 -0.65 20.93 4.42
N TYR A 55 -1.84 20.34 4.62
CA TYR A 55 -3.11 20.77 4.02
C TYR A 55 -3.02 20.99 2.50
N SER A 56 -2.13 20.25 1.82
CA SER A 56 -1.80 20.48 0.41
C SER A 56 -2.54 19.49 -0.49
N ILE A 57 -2.83 19.94 -1.70
CA ILE A 57 -3.36 19.09 -2.76
C ILE A 57 -2.44 19.19 -3.97
N SER A 58 -2.03 18.05 -4.49
CA SER A 58 -1.17 17.98 -5.68
C SER A 58 -1.68 16.92 -6.65
N LEU A 59 -1.72 17.26 -7.93
CA LEU A 59 -2.01 16.32 -9.01
C LEU A 59 -0.70 15.78 -9.56
N TYR A 60 -0.57 14.46 -9.52
CA TYR A 60 0.54 13.73 -10.10
C TYR A 60 0.12 13.07 -11.40
N ARG A 61 1.02 13.08 -12.37
CA ARG A 61 0.94 12.29 -13.60
C ARG A 61 2.30 11.67 -13.87
N ASN A 62 2.35 10.36 -14.11
CA ASN A 62 3.61 9.63 -14.34
C ASN A 62 4.67 9.90 -13.26
N SER A 63 4.25 9.92 -11.99
CA SER A 63 5.09 10.21 -10.82
C SER A 63 5.69 11.62 -10.75
N ARG A 64 5.32 12.53 -11.65
CA ARG A 64 5.70 13.95 -11.60
C ARG A 64 4.54 14.79 -11.09
N VAL A 65 4.84 15.81 -10.30
CA VAL A 65 3.87 16.84 -9.91
C VAL A 65 3.56 17.66 -11.16
N VAL A 66 2.28 17.79 -11.50
CA VAL A 66 1.83 18.61 -12.65
C VAL A 66 0.97 19.79 -12.19
N LEU A 67 0.32 19.66 -11.04
CA LEU A 67 -0.36 20.76 -10.39
C LEU A 67 -0.08 20.65 -8.90
N GLU A 68 0.38 21.73 -8.31
CA GLU A 68 0.41 21.87 -6.86
C GLU A 68 -0.47 23.05 -6.53
N LEU A 69 -1.46 22.82 -5.67
CA LEU A 69 -2.27 23.88 -5.11
C LEU A 69 -1.71 24.12 -3.71
N PRO A 70 -0.71 25.02 -3.57
CA PRO A 70 -0.26 25.42 -2.26
C PRO A 70 -1.40 26.21 -1.64
N THR A 71 -1.90 25.69 -0.55
CA THR A 71 -2.84 26.37 0.35
C THR A 71 -2.07 27.45 1.10
N LYS A 72 -1.56 28.47 0.37
CA LYS A 72 -0.84 29.63 0.95
C LYS A 72 -1.73 30.47 1.88
N GLN A 73 -3.04 30.26 1.89
CA GLN A 73 -3.96 30.84 2.88
C GLN A 73 -3.86 30.17 4.28
N PHE A 74 -2.95 29.21 4.49
CA PHE A 74 -2.95 28.30 5.65
C PHE A 74 -1.64 28.38 6.47
N LEU A 75 -0.75 29.33 6.16
CA LEU A 75 0.59 29.48 6.76
C LEU A 75 0.69 30.53 7.89
N SER A 76 -0.43 31.04 8.40
CA SER A 76 -0.41 31.88 9.60
C SER A 76 -0.49 31.01 10.85
N ASP A 77 0.68 30.76 11.43
CA ASP A 77 0.94 30.27 12.78
C ASP A 77 0.85 28.75 13.04
N ARG A 78 2.01 28.14 13.32
CA ARG A 78 2.18 26.70 13.58
C ARG A 78 1.87 26.29 15.03
N SER A 79 1.38 27.19 15.87
CA SER A 79 1.49 27.02 17.32
C SER A 79 0.24 26.54 18.05
N GLN A 80 -0.97 26.57 17.48
CA GLN A 80 -2.19 26.05 18.15
C GLN A 80 -3.31 25.85 17.13
N PHE A 81 -3.82 24.62 16.94
CA PHE A 81 -4.89 24.33 15.98
C PHE A 81 -6.21 23.97 16.70
N PRO A 82 -7.27 24.80 16.61
CA PRO A 82 -8.59 24.45 17.12
C PRO A 82 -9.31 23.45 16.20
N LEU A 83 -10.14 22.63 16.86
CA LEU A 83 -11.05 21.63 16.32
C LEU A 83 -12.14 22.26 15.42
N PHE A 84 -12.35 21.67 14.25
CA PHE A 84 -13.37 22.01 13.23
C PHE A 84 -13.07 23.27 12.44
N ASP A 85 -12.51 23.02 11.27
CA ASP A 85 -11.82 24.00 10.49
C ASP A 85 -12.50 24.12 9.11
N PRO A 86 -13.03 25.30 8.73
CA PRO A 86 -13.55 25.54 7.37
C PRO A 86 -12.59 25.09 6.27
N ARG A 87 -11.28 25.09 6.58
CA ARG A 87 -10.19 24.60 5.74
C ARG A 87 -10.34 23.13 5.32
N MET A 88 -10.87 22.25 6.18
CA MET A 88 -11.09 20.84 5.84
C MET A 88 -12.20 20.66 4.79
N CYS A 89 -13.30 21.40 4.93
CA CYS A 89 -14.37 21.37 3.94
C CYS A 89 -13.88 21.86 2.58
N VAL A 90 -13.11 22.96 2.55
CA VAL A 90 -12.50 23.49 1.32
C VAL A 90 -11.55 22.47 0.69
N LEU A 91 -10.73 21.80 1.51
CA LEU A 91 -9.79 20.78 1.06
C LEU A 91 -10.51 19.60 0.40
N LEU A 92 -11.57 19.07 1.05
CA LEU A 92 -12.37 17.98 0.51
C LEU A 92 -13.15 18.39 -0.75
N GLN A 93 -13.69 19.61 -0.79
CA GLN A 93 -14.38 20.15 -1.97
C GLN A 93 -13.41 20.35 -3.15
N THR A 94 -12.22 20.89 -2.91
CA THR A 94 -11.19 21.09 -3.93
C THR A 94 -10.70 19.74 -4.46
N THR A 95 -10.47 18.78 -3.56
CA THR A 95 -10.11 17.40 -3.92
C THR A 95 -11.19 16.77 -4.79
N LYS A 96 -12.46 16.85 -4.38
CA LYS A 96 -13.60 16.35 -5.17
C LYS A 96 -13.67 17.01 -6.53
N HIS A 97 -13.46 18.32 -6.60
CA HIS A 97 -13.50 19.04 -7.87
C HIS A 97 -12.37 18.62 -8.82
N LEU A 98 -11.15 18.42 -8.31
CA LEU A 98 -10.04 17.89 -9.11
C LEU A 98 -10.31 16.47 -9.60
N LEU A 99 -10.82 15.61 -8.72
CA LEU A 99 -11.23 14.24 -9.06
C LEU A 99 -12.31 14.22 -10.16
N ASP A 100 -13.29 15.13 -10.08
CA ASP A 100 -14.36 15.28 -11.07
C ASP A 100 -13.88 15.82 -12.43
N VAL A 101 -12.91 16.75 -12.42
CA VAL A 101 -12.41 17.43 -13.62
C VAL A 101 -11.38 16.56 -14.33
N PHE A 102 -10.44 15.98 -13.60
CA PHE A 102 -9.32 15.22 -14.17
C PHE A 102 -9.55 13.71 -14.20
N ASN A 103 -10.67 13.22 -13.64
CA ASN A 103 -11.07 11.81 -13.66
C ASN A 103 -9.93 10.87 -13.22
N CYS A 104 -9.32 11.19 -12.10
CA CYS A 104 -8.11 10.54 -11.58
C CYS A 104 -8.40 9.77 -10.29
N SER A 105 -7.44 8.96 -9.83
CA SER A 105 -7.54 8.25 -8.54
C SER A 105 -7.12 9.14 -7.36
N LEU A 106 -7.57 8.79 -6.15
CA LEU A 106 -7.19 9.46 -4.91
C LEU A 106 -6.04 8.72 -4.18
N ASP A 107 -5.07 9.47 -3.70
CA ASP A 107 -4.01 9.02 -2.79
C ASP A 107 -3.98 9.93 -1.56
N MET A 108 -4.26 9.37 -0.38
CA MET A 108 -4.29 10.09 0.89
C MET A 108 -3.02 9.81 1.68
N ARG A 109 -2.34 10.87 2.11
CA ARG A 109 -1.06 10.80 2.79
C ARG A 109 -1.09 11.49 4.15
N ASP A 110 -0.31 10.95 5.06
CA ASP A 110 -0.08 11.49 6.39
C ASP A 110 -1.35 11.69 7.23
N TRP A 111 -2.33 10.80 7.06
CA TRP A 111 -3.58 10.89 7.81
C TRP A 111 -3.35 10.50 9.27
N ARG A 112 -3.71 11.39 10.19
CA ARG A 112 -3.54 11.21 11.65
C ARG A 112 -4.89 10.95 12.31
N LEU A 113 -5.23 9.69 12.54
CA LEU A 113 -6.47 9.26 13.22
C LEU A 113 -6.34 9.37 14.74
N LYS A 114 -6.03 10.55 15.26
CA LYS A 114 -5.90 10.82 16.70
C LYS A 114 -6.27 12.27 17.00
N PRO A 115 -6.50 12.65 18.27
CA PRO A 115 -6.68 14.05 18.65
C PRO A 115 -5.57 14.93 18.06
N PRO A 116 -5.92 16.13 17.54
CA PRO A 116 -7.16 16.87 17.78
C PRO A 116 -8.35 16.49 16.86
N MET A 117 -8.22 15.53 15.95
CA MET A 117 -9.35 15.08 15.14
C MET A 117 -10.45 14.49 16.03
N THR A 118 -11.71 14.86 15.81
CA THR A 118 -12.84 14.25 16.52
C THR A 118 -13.35 13.01 15.79
N LYS A 119 -14.08 12.15 16.51
CA LYS A 119 -14.78 11.02 15.89
C LYS A 119 -15.75 11.48 14.81
N ASP A 120 -16.49 12.57 15.05
CA ASP A 120 -17.46 13.10 14.07
C ASP A 120 -16.78 13.58 12.80
N GLN A 121 -15.61 14.21 12.91
CA GLN A 121 -14.80 14.59 11.75
C GLN A 121 -14.32 13.37 10.97
N LEU A 122 -13.83 12.34 11.67
CA LEU A 122 -13.41 11.09 11.05
C LEU A 122 -14.60 10.42 10.33
N ILE A 123 -15.75 10.37 10.99
CA ILE A 123 -17.01 9.86 10.43
C ILE A 123 -17.38 10.59 9.14
N MET A 124 -17.41 11.93 9.18
CA MET A 124 -17.71 12.76 8.01
C MET A 124 -16.75 12.48 6.85
N MET A 125 -15.45 12.31 7.16
CA MET A 125 -14.45 11.99 6.14
C MET A 125 -14.63 10.59 5.56
N ILE A 126 -14.92 9.58 6.39
CA ILE A 126 -15.19 8.22 5.94
C ILE A 126 -16.43 8.19 5.05
N ASP A 127 -17.50 8.88 5.45
CA ASP A 127 -18.74 8.97 4.66
C ASP A 127 -18.49 9.68 3.33
N TRP A 128 -17.69 10.76 3.33
CA TRP A 128 -17.24 11.40 2.11
C TRP A 128 -16.48 10.43 1.21
N LEU A 129 -15.52 9.67 1.74
CA LEU A 129 -14.75 8.69 0.97
C LEU A 129 -15.63 7.58 0.39
N ASN A 130 -16.57 7.09 1.19
CA ASN A 130 -17.54 6.06 0.81
C ASN A 130 -18.47 6.55 -0.32
N GLY A 131 -18.81 7.84 -0.35
CA GLY A 131 -19.65 8.46 -1.38
C GLY A 131 -18.94 8.87 -2.68
N MET A 132 -17.63 8.65 -2.82
CA MET A 132 -16.91 8.98 -4.06
C MET A 132 -17.01 7.87 -5.11
N GLU A 133 -17.04 8.25 -6.38
CA GLU A 133 -16.96 7.31 -7.52
C GLU A 133 -15.51 6.93 -7.84
N ASN A 134 -14.57 7.86 -7.70
CA ASN A 134 -13.16 7.68 -8.03
C ASN A 134 -12.49 6.58 -7.19
N GLU A 135 -11.53 5.87 -7.78
CA GLU A 135 -10.74 4.84 -7.11
C GLU A 135 -9.90 5.43 -5.97
N VAL A 136 -9.93 4.79 -4.80
CA VAL A 136 -8.99 5.08 -3.70
C VAL A 136 -7.74 4.22 -3.90
N LYS A 137 -6.72 4.82 -4.50
CA LYS A 137 -5.47 4.15 -4.86
C LYS A 137 -4.61 3.87 -3.64
N LYS A 138 -4.55 4.80 -2.68
CA LYS A 138 -3.72 4.63 -1.49
C LYS A 138 -4.21 5.44 -0.30
N ILE A 139 -4.11 4.87 0.89
CA ILE A 139 -4.26 5.58 2.17
C ILE A 139 -3.03 5.29 3.03
N VAL A 140 -2.44 6.35 3.59
CA VAL A 140 -1.36 6.26 4.58
C VAL A 140 -1.82 6.86 5.89
N ILE A 141 -2.01 6.01 6.89
CA ILE A 141 -2.29 6.38 8.27
C ILE A 141 -0.95 6.52 8.98
N LYS A 142 -0.54 7.75 9.27
CA LYS A 142 0.76 8.07 9.90
C LYS A 142 0.76 7.85 11.40
N SER A 143 -0.39 8.04 12.04
CA SER A 143 -0.57 7.76 13.46
C SER A 143 -2.05 7.68 13.77
N ALA A 144 -2.42 6.90 14.78
CA ALA A 144 -3.81 6.73 15.21
C ALA A 144 -3.90 6.42 16.71
N THR A 145 -5.03 6.73 17.34
CA THR A 145 -5.47 5.97 18.52
C THR A 145 -6.13 4.68 18.05
N TRP A 146 -6.18 3.68 18.93
CA TRP A 146 -6.86 2.42 18.61
C TRP A 146 -8.33 2.67 18.22
N GLU A 147 -9.05 3.42 19.04
CA GLU A 147 -10.46 3.75 18.86
C GLU A 147 -10.78 4.38 17.49
N MET A 148 -9.96 5.33 17.03
CA MET A 148 -10.18 5.96 15.73
C MET A 148 -9.77 5.06 14.56
N LEU A 149 -8.73 4.24 14.73
CA LEU A 149 -8.35 3.26 13.72
C LEU A 149 -9.45 2.20 13.55
N GLU A 150 -9.98 1.68 14.65
CA GLU A 150 -11.07 0.71 14.66
C GLU A 150 -12.34 1.30 14.02
N LEU A 151 -12.69 2.55 14.38
CA LEU A 151 -13.80 3.27 13.74
C LEU A 151 -13.61 3.38 12.23
N PHE A 152 -12.41 3.70 11.76
CA PHE A 152 -12.08 3.70 10.34
C PHE A 152 -12.24 2.30 9.73
N MET A 153 -11.63 1.28 10.35
CA MET A 153 -11.61 -0.06 9.79
C MET A 153 -13.01 -0.69 9.71
N ASN A 154 -13.90 -0.33 10.64
CA ASN A 154 -15.27 -0.84 10.70
C ASN A 154 -16.26 -0.09 9.80
N ARG A 155 -16.08 1.23 9.60
CA ARG A 155 -17.04 2.08 8.86
C ARG A 155 -16.67 2.27 7.39
N PHE A 156 -15.41 2.12 7.03
CA PHE A 156 -14.98 2.27 5.65
C PHE A 156 -15.45 1.09 4.79
N GLN A 157 -16.09 1.35 3.64
CA GLN A 157 -16.85 0.36 2.87
C GLN A 157 -16.36 0.16 1.44
N ARG A 158 -15.27 0.82 1.02
CA ARG A 158 -14.77 0.74 -0.36
C ARG A 158 -13.55 -0.16 -0.45
N SER A 159 -13.22 -0.63 -1.65
CA SER A 159 -11.92 -1.25 -1.87
C SER A 159 -10.82 -0.19 -1.93
N ILE A 160 -9.69 -0.43 -1.28
CA ILE A 160 -8.47 0.39 -1.42
C ILE A 160 -7.41 -0.44 -2.13
N ARG A 161 -6.65 0.18 -3.04
CA ARG A 161 -5.55 -0.54 -3.69
C ARG A 161 -4.37 -0.73 -2.74
N LYS A 162 -4.01 0.27 -1.95
CA LYS A 162 -2.87 0.24 -1.02
C LYS A 162 -3.19 0.85 0.36
N LEU A 163 -3.00 0.11 1.45
CA LEU A 163 -3.19 0.59 2.82
C LEU A 163 -1.89 0.53 3.61
N TYR A 164 -1.48 1.66 4.19
CA TYR A 164 -0.23 1.79 4.93
C TYR A 164 -0.57 2.29 6.35
N ILE A 165 -0.26 1.49 7.36
CA ILE A 165 -0.45 1.83 8.77
C ILE A 165 0.93 2.01 9.40
N ARG A 166 1.37 3.27 9.51
CA ARG A 166 2.66 3.66 10.07
C ARG A 166 2.55 4.05 11.54
N ASN A 167 1.82 3.27 12.32
CA ASN A 167 1.49 3.63 13.68
C ASN A 167 2.03 2.63 14.69
N LYS A 168 2.62 3.11 15.78
CA LYS A 168 3.02 2.28 16.92
C LYS A 168 1.82 2.11 17.84
N LEU A 169 0.98 1.12 17.57
CA LEU A 169 -0.11 0.72 18.45
C LEU A 169 0.36 -0.35 19.43
N GLY A 170 -0.22 -0.34 20.63
CA GLY A 170 -0.11 -1.46 21.58
C GLY A 170 -0.87 -2.68 21.09
N HIS A 171 -0.92 -3.72 21.93
CA HIS A 171 -1.69 -4.93 21.66
C HIS A 171 -3.19 -4.64 21.55
N ASN A 172 -3.86 -5.37 20.65
CA ASN A 172 -5.31 -5.35 20.51
C ASN A 172 -5.79 -6.62 19.78
N ASP A 173 -6.98 -7.13 20.11
CA ASP A 173 -7.54 -8.38 19.59
C ASP A 173 -8.38 -8.20 18.31
N TYR A 174 -8.04 -7.21 17.47
CA TYR A 174 -8.80 -6.92 16.26
C TYR A 174 -8.55 -7.95 15.17
N LYS A 175 -9.65 -8.51 14.63
CA LYS A 175 -9.58 -9.78 13.89
C LYS A 175 -9.64 -9.66 12.38
N SER A 176 -10.27 -8.63 11.83
CA SER A 176 -10.47 -8.57 10.37
C SER A 176 -10.83 -7.20 9.85
N LEU A 177 -10.50 -6.91 8.59
CA LEU A 177 -10.97 -5.73 7.88
C LEU A 177 -12.36 -5.95 7.27
N ASN A 178 -13.24 -4.94 7.36
CA ASN A 178 -14.57 -4.97 6.73
C ASN A 178 -14.56 -4.52 5.26
N PHE A 179 -13.38 -4.35 4.67
CA PHE A 179 -13.21 -3.88 3.31
C PHE A 179 -11.97 -4.50 2.65
N GLN A 180 -11.96 -4.52 1.32
CA GLN A 180 -10.89 -5.16 0.57
C GLN A 180 -9.68 -4.23 0.37
N VAL A 181 -8.50 -4.75 0.68
CA VAL A 181 -7.21 -4.20 0.22
C VAL A 181 -6.75 -5.01 -0.98
N LYS A 182 -6.56 -4.41 -2.15
CA LYS A 182 -6.32 -5.18 -3.39
C LYS A 182 -4.85 -5.54 -3.61
N GLN A 183 -3.95 -4.57 -3.46
CA GLN A 183 -2.55 -4.73 -3.89
C GLN A 183 -1.56 -4.84 -2.73
N LEU A 184 -1.64 -3.96 -1.73
CA LEU A 184 -0.63 -3.94 -0.67
C LEU A 184 -1.23 -3.50 0.66
N PHE A 185 -1.07 -4.35 1.67
CA PHE A 185 -1.22 -4.00 3.07
C PHE A 185 0.16 -3.86 3.71
N LEU A 186 0.44 -2.73 4.35
CA LEU A 186 1.71 -2.48 5.02
C LEU A 186 1.47 -1.98 6.45
N SER A 187 2.12 -2.60 7.44
CA SER A 187 2.12 -2.15 8.83
C SER A 187 3.53 -2.10 9.41
N ASN A 188 3.99 -0.92 9.87
CA ASN A 188 5.34 -0.74 10.43
C ASN A 188 5.49 -1.25 11.87
N SER A 189 4.37 -1.41 12.58
CA SER A 189 4.35 -1.92 13.95
C SER A 189 3.12 -2.79 14.10
N SER A 190 3.34 -4.09 13.92
CA SER A 190 2.31 -5.11 13.81
C SER A 190 2.09 -5.88 15.11
N LYS A 191 2.23 -5.23 16.27
CA LYS A 191 2.00 -5.88 17.59
C LYS A 191 0.53 -6.19 17.88
N TRP A 192 -0.38 -5.48 17.23
CA TRP A 192 -1.83 -5.73 17.25
C TRP A 192 -2.27 -6.71 16.16
N PHE A 193 -1.32 -7.16 15.34
CA PHE A 193 -1.61 -7.99 14.19
C PHE A 193 -1.36 -9.45 14.59
N HIS A 194 -2.45 -10.19 14.73
CA HIS A 194 -2.45 -11.61 15.10
C HIS A 194 -2.77 -12.49 13.88
N LEU A 195 -2.63 -13.80 14.04
CA LEU A 195 -2.85 -14.78 12.97
C LEU A 195 -4.24 -14.68 12.33
N ASP A 196 -5.30 -14.46 13.13
CA ASP A 196 -6.67 -14.27 12.63
C ASP A 196 -6.75 -13.11 11.62
N PHE A 197 -6.06 -12.01 11.91
CA PHE A 197 -6.02 -10.86 11.02
C PHE A 197 -5.24 -11.19 9.74
N LEU A 198 -4.14 -11.94 9.83
CA LEU A 198 -3.40 -12.43 8.66
C LEU A 198 -4.30 -13.24 7.72
N PHE A 199 -5.11 -14.13 8.29
CA PHE A 199 -6.05 -14.96 7.53
C PHE A 199 -7.19 -14.17 6.90
N SER A 200 -7.58 -13.04 7.51
CA SER A 200 -8.62 -12.18 6.97
C SER A 200 -8.20 -11.38 5.73
N LEU A 201 -6.90 -11.22 5.48
CA LEU A 201 -6.39 -10.47 4.34
C LEU A 201 -6.49 -11.29 3.05
N ASP A 202 -6.89 -10.61 1.97
CA ASP A 202 -6.85 -11.15 0.60
C ASP A 202 -6.34 -10.06 -0.35
N CYS A 203 -5.01 -9.93 -0.40
CA CYS A 203 -4.31 -8.91 -1.18
C CYS A 203 -3.07 -9.47 -1.85
N ASP A 204 -2.57 -8.82 -2.91
CA ASP A 204 -1.38 -9.30 -3.62
C ASP A 204 -0.13 -9.32 -2.72
N ARG A 205 -0.01 -8.40 -1.76
CA ARG A 205 1.20 -8.23 -0.93
C ARG A 205 0.90 -7.80 0.49
N ILE A 206 1.65 -8.38 1.41
CA ILE A 206 1.61 -8.05 2.83
C ILE A 206 3.04 -7.72 3.27
N GLU A 207 3.21 -6.56 3.90
CA GLU A 207 4.47 -6.11 4.50
C GLU A 207 4.23 -5.78 5.98
N MET A 208 4.89 -6.49 6.88
CA MET A 208 4.67 -6.37 8.32
C MET A 208 5.98 -6.24 9.08
N TYR A 209 6.12 -5.17 9.87
CA TYR A 209 7.31 -4.96 10.67
C TYR A 209 6.98 -4.89 12.16
N ASN A 210 7.91 -5.36 12.99
CA ASN A 210 7.75 -5.49 14.45
C ASN A 210 6.50 -6.30 14.84
N SER A 211 6.30 -7.44 14.19
CA SER A 211 5.23 -8.39 14.49
C SER A 211 5.57 -9.24 15.72
N ILE A 212 4.51 -9.73 16.39
CA ILE A 212 4.60 -10.67 17.51
C ILE A 212 4.26 -12.12 17.10
N LEU A 213 4.04 -12.37 15.81
CA LEU A 213 3.75 -13.71 15.31
C LEU A 213 4.87 -14.69 15.69
N THR A 214 4.49 -15.86 16.17
CA THR A 214 5.44 -16.90 16.57
C THR A 214 5.79 -17.82 15.41
N GLU A 215 6.73 -18.74 15.64
CA GLU A 215 7.08 -19.80 14.70
C GLU A 215 5.87 -20.68 14.40
N GLU A 216 5.04 -20.96 15.41
CA GLU A 216 3.79 -21.70 15.31
C GLU A 216 2.74 -20.96 14.48
N ASP A 217 2.57 -19.65 14.70
CA ASP A 217 1.63 -18.84 13.92
C ASP A 217 1.97 -18.88 12.43
N LEU A 218 3.25 -18.70 12.09
CA LEU A 218 3.73 -18.72 10.72
C LEU A 218 3.65 -20.14 10.11
N ASN A 219 3.90 -21.19 10.89
CA ASN A 219 3.71 -22.57 10.44
C ASN A 219 2.23 -22.86 10.14
N MET A 220 1.30 -22.44 11.02
CA MET A 220 -0.14 -22.57 10.80
C MET A 220 -0.58 -21.80 9.55
N PHE A 221 -0.05 -20.60 9.35
CA PHE A 221 -0.28 -19.83 8.14
C PHE A 221 0.16 -20.58 6.88
N LEU A 222 1.39 -21.11 6.88
CA LEU A 222 1.94 -21.85 5.74
C LEU A 222 1.14 -23.11 5.41
N ARG A 223 0.75 -23.90 6.42
CA ARG A 223 -0.07 -25.09 6.19
C ARG A 223 -1.45 -24.74 5.63
N SER A 224 -2.08 -23.70 6.18
CA SER A 224 -3.35 -23.18 5.67
C SER A 224 -3.23 -22.72 4.21
N TRP A 225 -2.13 -22.07 3.85
CA TRP A 225 -1.81 -21.71 2.47
C TRP A 225 -1.57 -22.96 1.59
N GLN A 226 -0.81 -23.96 2.06
CA GLN A 226 -0.56 -25.21 1.32
C GLN A 226 -1.85 -25.97 1.00
N GLU A 227 -2.82 -25.92 1.89
CA GLU A 227 -4.16 -26.51 1.69
C GLU A 227 -5.08 -25.64 0.81
N GLY A 228 -4.61 -24.46 0.38
CA GLY A 228 -5.37 -23.51 -0.41
C GLY A 228 -6.53 -22.87 0.36
N LYS A 229 -6.48 -22.82 1.69
CA LYS A 229 -7.56 -22.28 2.53
C LYS A 229 -7.51 -20.76 2.67
N THR A 230 -6.32 -20.15 2.58
CA THR A 230 -6.13 -18.72 2.84
C THR A 230 -5.24 -18.06 1.80
N ASN A 231 -5.40 -16.74 1.64
CA ASN A 231 -4.47 -15.89 0.89
C ASN A 231 -4.14 -16.38 -0.55
N ARG A 232 -5.14 -16.83 -1.31
CA ARG A 232 -4.94 -17.42 -2.65
C ARG A 232 -4.39 -16.44 -3.69
N ASN A 233 -4.59 -15.14 -3.49
CA ASN A 233 -4.09 -14.10 -4.39
C ASN A 233 -2.74 -13.53 -3.94
N LEU A 234 -2.24 -13.95 -2.78
CA LEU A 234 -1.00 -13.46 -2.20
C LEU A 234 0.17 -13.86 -3.07
N LYS A 235 0.97 -12.87 -3.47
CA LYS A 235 2.16 -13.02 -4.29
C LYS A 235 3.41 -12.86 -3.47
N SER A 236 3.37 -12.01 -2.44
CA SER A 236 4.53 -11.76 -1.58
C SER A 236 4.09 -11.43 -0.15
N PHE A 237 4.79 -12.01 0.82
CA PHE A 237 4.61 -11.74 2.24
C PHE A 237 5.96 -11.49 2.89
N GLU A 238 6.21 -10.23 3.22
CA GLU A 238 7.39 -9.79 3.95
C GLU A 238 7.03 -9.57 5.41
N PHE A 239 7.84 -10.11 6.31
CA PHE A 239 7.65 -9.89 7.73
C PHE A 239 8.97 -9.73 8.49
N GLN A 240 8.90 -8.89 9.51
CA GLN A 240 9.92 -8.74 10.53
C GLN A 240 9.27 -8.89 11.92
N THR A 241 9.79 -9.81 12.73
CA THR A 241 9.31 -10.07 14.10
C THR A 241 10.15 -9.35 15.16
N CYS A 242 9.59 -9.25 16.37
CA CYS A 242 10.29 -8.66 17.53
C CYS A 242 11.41 -9.57 18.08
N SER A 243 11.29 -10.88 17.91
CA SER A 243 12.29 -11.89 18.28
C SER A 243 12.80 -12.63 17.06
N ASP A 244 13.98 -13.23 17.18
CA ASP A 244 14.47 -14.19 16.21
C ASP A 244 13.55 -15.42 16.16
N LEU A 245 13.33 -15.94 14.96
CA LEU A 245 12.53 -17.13 14.70
C LEU A 245 13.40 -18.19 14.04
N ASP A 246 13.28 -19.44 14.49
CA ASP A 246 13.91 -20.59 13.85
C ASP A 246 13.13 -20.98 12.58
N ILE A 247 13.74 -20.70 11.43
CA ILE A 247 13.19 -20.99 10.11
C ILE A 247 12.80 -22.47 9.99
N LYS A 248 13.54 -23.39 10.61
CA LYS A 248 13.24 -24.83 10.56
C LYS A 248 11.88 -25.17 11.20
N LYS A 249 11.51 -24.46 12.27
CA LYS A 249 10.22 -24.65 12.93
C LYS A 249 9.07 -24.06 12.12
N ILE A 250 9.29 -22.89 11.52
CA ILE A 250 8.29 -22.25 10.62
C ILE A 250 7.93 -23.20 9.48
N VAL A 251 8.91 -23.86 8.86
CA VAL A 251 8.69 -24.74 7.69
C VAL A 251 8.49 -26.21 8.03
N LYS A 252 8.37 -26.53 9.33
CA LYS A 252 8.24 -27.90 9.82
C LYS A 252 7.02 -28.60 9.22
N ASP A 253 7.24 -29.83 8.78
CA ASP A 253 6.30 -30.70 8.04
C ASP A 253 5.58 -30.04 6.84
N CYS A 254 6.16 -28.97 6.27
CA CYS A 254 5.67 -28.36 5.03
C CYS A 254 6.33 -28.96 3.78
N GLY A 255 7.14 -30.01 3.92
CA GLY A 255 7.88 -30.61 2.80
C GLY A 255 8.96 -29.69 2.21
N ALA A 256 9.48 -28.78 3.03
CA ALA A 256 10.43 -27.74 2.65
C ALA A 256 11.75 -28.31 2.12
N LYS A 257 12.28 -27.71 1.04
CA LYS A 257 13.55 -28.11 0.43
C LYS A 257 14.43 -26.89 0.18
N LEU A 258 15.60 -26.84 0.78
CA LEU A 258 16.61 -25.83 0.48
C LEU A 258 17.16 -26.06 -0.94
N LYS A 259 17.21 -25.00 -1.77
CA LYS A 259 17.65 -25.04 -3.17
C LYS A 259 18.88 -24.19 -3.40
N ASP A 260 19.77 -24.72 -4.23
CA ASP A 260 21.02 -24.07 -4.61
C ASP A 260 20.76 -22.90 -5.59
N PRO A 261 21.23 -21.67 -5.27
CA PRO A 261 21.01 -20.51 -6.12
C PRO A 261 21.67 -20.63 -7.50
N ARG A 262 22.73 -21.45 -7.65
CA ARG A 262 23.43 -21.68 -8.92
C ARG A 262 22.57 -22.43 -9.93
N THR A 263 21.67 -23.30 -9.46
CA THR A 263 20.88 -24.21 -10.31
C THR A 263 19.40 -23.87 -10.37
N THR A 264 18.88 -23.12 -9.39
CA THR A 264 17.44 -22.87 -9.25
C THR A 264 17.16 -21.38 -9.26
N LYS A 265 16.42 -20.91 -10.28
CA LYS A 265 16.09 -19.50 -10.48
C LYS A 265 14.63 -19.34 -10.89
N HIS A 266 13.96 -18.34 -10.34
CA HIS A 266 12.57 -18.01 -10.63
C HIS A 266 12.44 -16.52 -10.94
N GLU A 267 11.86 -16.19 -12.09
CA GLU A 267 11.53 -14.81 -12.42
C GLU A 267 10.30 -14.37 -11.62
N PHE A 268 10.41 -13.26 -10.90
CA PHE A 268 9.31 -12.70 -10.13
C PHE A 268 8.97 -11.29 -10.64
N PRO A 269 7.98 -11.16 -11.53
CA PRO A 269 7.71 -9.92 -12.27
C PRO A 269 7.13 -8.79 -11.42
N HIS A 270 6.96 -9.00 -10.11
CA HIS A 270 6.11 -8.16 -9.30
C HIS A 270 6.85 -7.16 -8.41
N ILE A 271 8.15 -7.26 -8.11
CA ILE A 271 8.80 -6.19 -7.35
C ILE A 271 9.04 -4.99 -8.26
N LYS A 272 8.47 -3.85 -7.90
CA LYS A 272 8.82 -2.57 -8.52
C LYS A 272 9.94 -1.95 -7.69
N CYS A 273 11.12 -2.55 -7.70
CA CYS A 273 12.34 -1.79 -7.47
C CYS A 273 12.68 -1.08 -8.80
N LEU A 274 13.36 0.06 -8.70
CA LEU A 274 13.57 0.97 -9.83
C LEU A 274 14.24 0.25 -11.02
N LYS A 275 13.57 0.34 -12.19
CA LYS A 275 13.99 -0.04 -13.56
C LYS A 275 13.51 -1.41 -14.05
N ASP A 276 13.18 -1.44 -15.34
CA ASP A 276 12.61 -2.53 -16.15
C ASP A 276 13.52 -3.77 -16.30
N ARG A 277 14.18 -4.23 -15.23
CA ARG A 277 14.94 -5.48 -15.21
C ARG A 277 14.15 -6.57 -14.48
N GLY A 278 14.17 -7.79 -15.02
CA GLY A 278 13.51 -8.93 -14.39
C GLY A 278 14.14 -9.21 -13.02
N ASN A 279 13.32 -9.26 -11.98
CA ASN A 279 13.79 -9.59 -10.64
C ASN A 279 13.83 -11.11 -10.49
N TRP A 280 15.03 -11.67 -10.35
CA TRP A 280 15.22 -13.11 -10.19
C TRP A 280 15.37 -13.49 -8.73
N ILE A 281 14.68 -14.57 -8.33
CA ILE A 281 14.87 -15.26 -7.07
C ILE A 281 15.74 -16.49 -7.33
N CYS A 282 16.92 -16.52 -6.72
CA CYS A 282 17.87 -17.64 -6.85
C CYS A 282 17.89 -18.45 -5.54
N GLY A 283 17.65 -19.76 -5.62
CA GLY A 283 17.71 -20.67 -4.48
C GLY A 283 16.51 -20.55 -3.53
N GLY A 284 16.78 -20.44 -2.22
CA GLY A 284 15.77 -20.31 -1.17
C GLY A 284 15.21 -21.64 -0.66
N ILE A 285 14.28 -21.57 0.30
CA ILE A 285 13.57 -22.75 0.82
C ILE A 285 12.25 -22.89 0.08
N HIS A 286 12.11 -23.98 -0.65
CA HIS A 286 10.96 -24.25 -1.51
C HIS A 286 9.91 -25.08 -0.77
N ILE A 287 8.67 -24.61 -0.81
CA ILE A 287 7.50 -25.25 -0.21
C ILE A 287 6.44 -25.38 -1.30
N ARG A 288 5.89 -26.58 -1.50
CA ARG A 288 4.82 -26.80 -2.49
C ARG A 288 3.46 -26.87 -1.83
N GLY A 289 2.49 -26.16 -2.39
CA GLY A 289 1.08 -26.31 -2.06
C GLY A 289 0.48 -27.56 -2.68
N ASN A 290 -0.66 -28.00 -2.13
CA ASN A 290 -1.41 -29.15 -2.63
C ASN A 290 -2.02 -28.90 -4.02
N ASP A 291 -2.20 -27.63 -4.37
CA ASP A 291 -2.64 -27.16 -5.69
C ASP A 291 -1.50 -27.02 -6.71
N GLY A 292 -0.28 -27.40 -6.34
CA GLY A 292 0.91 -27.33 -7.18
C GLY A 292 1.65 -25.99 -7.16
N ARG A 293 1.11 -24.96 -6.49
CA ARG A 293 1.76 -23.66 -6.34
C ARG A 293 3.05 -23.75 -5.54
N LEU A 294 3.94 -22.79 -5.77
CA LEU A 294 5.25 -22.76 -5.13
C LEU A 294 5.37 -21.54 -4.21
N ALA A 295 5.73 -21.76 -2.95
CA ALA A 295 6.20 -20.73 -2.05
C ALA A 295 7.72 -20.85 -1.90
N ILE A 296 8.41 -19.73 -1.99
CA ILE A 296 9.85 -19.63 -1.77
C ILE A 296 10.09 -18.70 -0.58
N LEU A 297 10.63 -19.26 0.49
CA LEU A 297 11.09 -18.50 1.65
C LEU A 297 12.54 -18.09 1.46
N ASN A 298 12.74 -16.78 1.41
CA ASN A 298 14.03 -16.13 1.24
C ASN A 298 14.37 -15.31 2.49
N GLY A 299 15.64 -15.32 2.88
CA GLY A 299 16.23 -14.31 3.77
C GLY A 299 16.60 -13.03 3.00
N TYR A 300 17.81 -12.51 3.22
CA TYR A 300 18.41 -11.36 2.50
C TYR A 300 18.76 -11.67 1.03
N PHE A 301 17.89 -12.39 0.30
CA PHE A 301 18.12 -12.63 -1.13
C PHE A 301 17.59 -11.41 -1.89
N ASP A 302 18.51 -10.47 -2.13
CA ASP A 302 18.29 -9.39 -3.07
C ASP A 302 17.94 -9.97 -4.44
N TYR A 303 17.02 -9.29 -5.11
CA TYR A 303 16.68 -9.57 -6.50
C TYR A 303 17.93 -9.38 -7.34
N VAL A 304 18.37 -10.45 -8.00
CA VAL A 304 19.51 -10.35 -8.88
C VAL A 304 19.02 -9.69 -10.17
N GLU A 305 19.64 -8.57 -10.54
CA GLU A 305 19.31 -7.84 -11.77
C GLU A 305 19.71 -8.60 -13.05
N ASP A 306 20.60 -9.59 -12.92
CA ASP A 306 21.13 -10.43 -13.99
C ASP A 306 20.94 -11.93 -13.68
N LYS A 307 21.12 -12.79 -14.67
CA LYS A 307 21.13 -14.24 -14.48
C LYS A 307 22.33 -14.71 -13.65
N ASP A 308 23.41 -13.93 -13.58
CA ASP A 308 24.62 -14.37 -12.90
C ASP A 308 24.47 -14.23 -11.39
N VAL A 309 24.66 -15.35 -10.70
CA VAL A 309 24.47 -15.44 -9.25
C VAL A 309 25.69 -14.82 -8.56
N PRO A 310 25.52 -13.77 -7.73
CA PRO A 310 26.61 -13.16 -6.99
C PRO A 310 27.32 -14.17 -6.08
N GLU A 311 28.65 -14.06 -5.94
CA GLU A 311 29.47 -15.00 -5.13
C GLU A 311 29.06 -14.99 -3.65
N ASP A 312 28.73 -13.83 -3.11
CA ASP A 312 28.19 -13.63 -1.76
C ASP A 312 26.88 -14.41 -1.54
N LEU A 313 26.04 -14.54 -2.58
CA LEU A 313 24.83 -15.36 -2.51
C LEU A 313 25.15 -16.86 -2.40
N ILE A 314 26.23 -17.31 -3.06
CA ILE A 314 26.69 -18.69 -3.03
C ILE A 314 27.29 -19.01 -1.67
N GLU A 315 28.16 -18.14 -1.15
CA GLU A 315 28.75 -18.27 0.20
C GLU A 315 27.66 -18.35 1.26
N TYR A 316 26.69 -17.43 1.22
CA TYR A 316 25.56 -17.42 2.14
C TYR A 316 24.72 -18.71 2.05
N TYR A 317 24.50 -19.24 0.84
CA TYR A 317 23.82 -20.51 0.66
C TYR A 317 24.57 -21.67 1.32
N LEU A 318 25.90 -21.74 1.21
CA LEU A 318 26.70 -22.79 1.82
C LEU A 318 26.61 -22.76 3.35
N GLU A 319 26.66 -21.57 3.96
CA GLU A 319 26.42 -21.41 5.41
C GLU A 319 25.03 -21.90 5.81
N CYS A 320 24.01 -21.49 5.04
CA CYS A 320 22.64 -21.91 5.26
C CYS A 320 22.45 -23.43 5.07
N LEU A 321 23.19 -24.06 4.16
CA LEU A 321 23.14 -25.50 3.90
C LEU A 321 23.71 -26.30 5.08
N GLU A 322 24.81 -25.83 5.68
CA GLU A 322 25.34 -26.43 6.91
C GLU A 322 24.34 -26.33 8.07
N LEU A 323 23.73 -25.16 8.25
CA LEU A 323 22.68 -24.97 9.25
C LEU A 323 21.49 -25.89 8.96
N TRP A 324 21.01 -25.97 7.72
CA TRP A 324 19.88 -26.81 7.32
C TRP A 324 20.10 -28.29 7.63
N ASN A 325 21.31 -28.80 7.35
CA ASN A 325 21.66 -30.21 7.58
C ASN A 325 22.03 -30.51 9.05
N SER A 326 22.29 -29.48 9.87
CA SER A 326 22.57 -29.66 11.29
C SER A 326 21.30 -30.02 12.08
N GLY A 327 21.34 -31.12 12.84
CA GLY A 327 20.23 -31.52 13.72
C GLY A 327 20.14 -30.73 15.04
N ILE A 328 21.15 -29.93 15.37
CA ILE A 328 21.29 -29.29 16.70
C ILE A 328 21.22 -27.75 16.60
N LYS A 329 21.69 -27.15 15.50
CA LYS A 329 21.73 -25.70 15.35
C LYS A 329 20.37 -25.14 14.92
N THR A 330 19.91 -24.08 15.61
CA THR A 330 18.75 -23.27 15.20
C THR A 330 19.13 -22.39 14.01
N TRP A 331 18.17 -22.12 13.12
CA TRP A 331 18.35 -21.17 12.02
C TRP A 331 17.54 -19.91 12.29
N GLU A 332 18.09 -19.07 13.16
CA GLU A 332 17.41 -17.89 13.69
C GLU A 332 17.44 -16.69 12.73
N ARG A 333 16.27 -16.08 12.50
CA ARG A 333 16.13 -14.84 11.70
C ARG A 333 15.02 -13.94 12.23
N LYS A 334 15.24 -12.62 12.18
CA LYS A 334 14.20 -11.60 12.45
C LYS A 334 13.37 -11.23 11.23
N CYS A 335 13.96 -11.30 10.05
CA CYS A 335 13.32 -10.87 8.80
C CYS A 335 13.28 -12.04 7.83
N SER A 336 12.14 -12.20 7.16
CA SER A 336 11.99 -13.20 6.11
C SER A 336 10.91 -12.77 5.12
N HIS A 337 11.02 -13.32 3.92
CA HIS A 337 10.18 -12.95 2.80
C HIS A 337 9.71 -14.21 2.06
N PHE A 338 8.39 -14.40 1.97
CA PHE A 338 7.78 -15.44 1.15
C PHE A 338 7.37 -14.86 -0.21
N ASN A 339 7.77 -15.54 -1.28
CA ASN A 339 7.28 -15.29 -2.64
C ASN A 339 6.41 -16.47 -3.09
N PHE A 340 5.26 -16.20 -3.68
CA PHE A 340 4.28 -17.19 -4.10
C PHE A 340 4.08 -17.15 -5.62
N PHE A 341 4.09 -18.33 -6.25
CA PHE A 341 4.07 -18.54 -7.71
C PHE A 341 2.93 -19.47 -8.14
#